data_AF-A0A179BPS8-F1
#
_entry.id   AF-A0A179BPS8-F1
#
_cell.length_a   1.000
_cell.length_b   1.000
_cell.length_c   1.000
_cell.angle_alpha   90.00
_cell.angle_beta   90.00
_cell.angle_gamma   90.00
#
_symmetry.space_group_name_H-M   'P 1'
#
loop_
_entity.id
_entity.type
_entity.pdbx_description
1 polymer ?
#
loop_
_entity_poly.entity_id
_entity_poly.type
_entity_poly.pdbx_seq_one_letter_code
_entity_poly.pdbx_strand_id
1 'polypeptide(L)'
;MKPSGGGISINPSESGAAVILLAVALSIVMLALLATAASLTHSVQQPHVNQEQQDYLATVRTRIGAYYYENAWALSQSTTFPLSGNALLTDSDVVPRYNIQICVSGENFLGTYQIPYFNIWLWVPPAGGGSDATCSGGTFTPNNVTNYTEYSGATAQTELLKASEEQVDEVGNDLVAAFAAMQQSGGVHNANIDYFKPGNCDGNNGGGMLSCAENWTNAPAMGLKNMIGAGTIFHRNAWGQELQMVNTNPIANDQTIPFTIYIRSPLPGGQYIENEYAEPLG
;
A
#
# COMPACT_ATOMS: atom_id res chain seq x y z
N MET A 1 -29.00 -92.66 -54.43
CA MET A 1 -28.54 -91.26 -54.29
C MET A 1 -28.41 -90.98 -52.80
N LYS A 2 -27.20 -90.69 -52.32
CA LYS A 2 -26.88 -90.47 -50.89
C LYS A 2 -26.25 -89.09 -50.79
N PRO A 3 -26.78 -88.13 -49.99
CA PRO A 3 -26.13 -86.84 -49.85
C PRO A 3 -25.01 -86.94 -48.82
N SER A 4 -23.88 -86.35 -49.19
CA SER A 4 -22.71 -86.10 -48.34
C SER A 4 -22.99 -84.89 -47.45
N GLY A 5 -23.00 -85.09 -46.13
CA GLY A 5 -23.02 -84.02 -45.14
C GLY A 5 -21.63 -83.84 -44.56
N GLY A 6 -20.92 -82.79 -44.99
CA GLY A 6 -19.65 -82.38 -44.41
C GLY A 6 -19.89 -81.62 -43.11
N GLY A 7 -19.51 -82.21 -41.98
CA GLY A 7 -19.46 -81.55 -40.69
C GLY A 7 -18.17 -80.74 -40.57
N ILE A 8 -18.30 -79.42 -40.39
CA ILE A 8 -17.19 -78.54 -40.04
C ILE A 8 -16.90 -78.74 -38.54
N SER A 9 -15.74 -79.32 -38.24
CA SER A 9 -15.20 -79.43 -36.89
C SER A 9 -14.63 -78.08 -36.46
N ILE A 10 -15.30 -77.41 -35.53
CA ILE A 10 -14.82 -76.16 -34.92
C ILE A 10 -13.94 -76.53 -33.73
N ASN A 11 -12.64 -76.25 -33.81
CA ASN A 11 -11.69 -76.51 -32.71
C ASN A 11 -11.98 -75.58 -31.53
N PRO A 12 -12.26 -76.10 -30.31
CA PRO A 12 -12.62 -75.28 -29.14
C PRO A 12 -11.43 -74.49 -28.55
N SER A 13 -10.20 -74.79 -28.94
CA SER A 13 -8.97 -74.14 -28.44
C SER A 13 -8.76 -72.71 -28.95
N GLU A 14 -9.35 -72.33 -30.09
CA GLU A 14 -9.20 -70.97 -30.65
C GLU A 14 -10.16 -69.96 -30.00
N SER A 15 -11.30 -70.42 -29.47
CA SER A 15 -12.29 -69.53 -28.83
C SER A 15 -11.81 -68.97 -27.48
N GLY A 16 -11.05 -69.75 -26.71
CA GLY A 16 -10.53 -69.32 -25.40
C GLY A 16 -9.46 -68.24 -25.52
N ALA A 17 -8.55 -68.36 -26.48
CA ALA A 17 -7.52 -67.36 -26.74
C ALA A 17 -8.12 -66.05 -27.27
N ALA A 18 -9.13 -66.13 -28.14
CA ALA A 18 -9.83 -64.96 -28.67
C ALA A 18 -10.57 -64.17 -27.57
N VAL A 19 -11.22 -64.85 -26.63
CA VAL A 19 -11.92 -64.20 -25.50
C VAL A 19 -10.95 -63.50 -24.56
N ILE A 20 -9.79 -64.11 -24.27
CA ILE A 20 -8.76 -63.50 -23.42
C ILE A 20 -8.15 -62.26 -24.10
N LEU A 21 -7.85 -62.34 -25.40
CA LEU A 21 -7.35 -61.19 -26.16
C LEU A 21 -8.36 -60.04 -26.22
N LEU A 22 -9.65 -60.35 -26.37
CA LEU A 22 -10.72 -59.35 -26.35
C LEU A 22 -10.83 -58.66 -24.99
N ALA A 23 -10.73 -59.43 -23.89
CA ALA A 23 -10.76 -58.90 -22.53
C ALA A 23 -9.55 -58.01 -22.22
N VAL A 24 -8.35 -58.39 -22.68
CA VAL A 24 -7.14 -57.58 -22.54
C VAL A 24 -7.25 -56.29 -23.37
N ALA A 25 -7.73 -56.37 -24.61
CA ALA A 25 -7.96 -55.20 -25.45
C ALA A 25 -8.98 -54.23 -24.83
N LEU A 26 -10.08 -54.74 -24.28
CA LEU A 26 -11.08 -53.95 -23.56
C LEU A 26 -10.50 -53.28 -22.30
N SER A 27 -9.67 -54.00 -21.54
CA SER A 27 -8.96 -53.45 -20.36
C SER A 27 -8.04 -52.30 -20.75
N ILE A 28 -7.27 -52.46 -21.84
CA ILE A 28 -6.35 -51.43 -22.35
C ILE A 28 -7.14 -50.21 -22.83
N VAL A 29 -8.26 -50.41 -23.55
CA VAL A 29 -9.12 -49.31 -24.01
C VAL A 29 -9.75 -48.56 -22.83
N MET A 30 -10.22 -49.27 -21.79
CA MET A 30 -10.75 -48.65 -20.56
C MET A 30 -9.67 -47.85 -19.81
N LEU A 31 -8.46 -48.40 -19.67
CA LEU A 31 -7.34 -47.68 -19.05
C LEU A 31 -6.93 -46.45 -19.84
N ALA A 32 -6.92 -46.53 -21.18
CA ALA A 32 -6.65 -45.40 -22.06
C ALA A 32 -7.73 -44.31 -21.94
N LEU A 33 -9.02 -44.68 -21.84
CA LEU A 33 -10.12 -43.75 -21.63
C LEU A 33 -10.07 -43.09 -20.25
N LEU A 34 -9.69 -43.83 -19.20
CA LEU A 34 -9.50 -43.26 -17.87
C LEU A 34 -8.30 -42.30 -17.83
N ALA A 35 -7.20 -42.62 -18.50
CA ALA A 35 -6.04 -41.77 -18.59
C ALA A 35 -6.31 -40.48 -19.37
N THR A 36 -7.08 -40.54 -20.47
CA THR A 36 -7.48 -39.35 -21.24
C THR A 36 -8.52 -38.51 -20.50
N ALA A 37 -9.48 -39.12 -19.81
CA ALA A 37 -10.41 -38.39 -18.95
C ALA A 37 -9.68 -37.69 -17.82
N ALA A 38 -8.73 -38.35 -17.14
CA ALA A 38 -7.90 -37.75 -16.11
C ALA A 38 -7.02 -36.62 -16.67
N SER A 39 -6.43 -36.78 -17.86
CA SER A 39 -5.59 -35.74 -18.47
C SER A 39 -6.39 -34.52 -18.95
N LEU A 40 -7.58 -34.71 -19.52
CA LEU A 40 -8.51 -33.63 -19.89
C LEU A 40 -9.01 -32.88 -18.65
N THR A 41 -9.29 -33.60 -17.57
CA THR A 41 -9.72 -33.01 -16.31
C THR A 41 -8.58 -32.20 -15.67
N HIS A 42 -7.34 -32.72 -15.67
CA HIS A 42 -6.16 -31.99 -15.21
C HIS A 42 -5.84 -30.75 -16.06
N SER A 43 -5.88 -30.87 -17.39
CA SER A 43 -5.51 -29.79 -18.31
C SER A 43 -6.49 -28.61 -18.32
N VAL A 44 -7.76 -28.83 -17.96
CA VAL A 44 -8.78 -27.77 -17.93
C VAL A 44 -9.06 -27.25 -16.52
N GLN A 45 -9.08 -28.10 -15.49
CA GLN A 45 -9.40 -27.67 -14.12
C GLN A 45 -8.24 -26.96 -13.44
N GLN A 46 -6.99 -27.36 -13.71
CA GLN A 46 -5.83 -26.81 -13.02
C GLN A 46 -5.56 -25.33 -13.38
N PRO A 47 -5.66 -24.89 -14.66
CA PRO A 47 -5.59 -23.46 -15.00
C PRO A 47 -6.69 -22.64 -14.35
N HIS A 48 -7.92 -23.17 -14.28
CA HIS A 48 -9.06 -22.46 -13.67
C HIS A 48 -8.86 -22.24 -12.18
N VAL A 49 -8.45 -23.27 -11.43
CA VAL A 49 -8.16 -23.17 -10.00
C VAL A 49 -7.01 -22.19 -9.73
N ASN A 50 -5.96 -22.22 -10.56
CA ASN A 50 -4.85 -21.28 -10.44
C ASN A 50 -5.31 -19.83 -10.66
N GLN A 51 -6.17 -19.59 -11.66
CA GLN A 51 -6.71 -18.26 -11.91
C GLN A 51 -7.55 -17.76 -10.72
N GLU A 52 -8.46 -18.60 -10.20
CA GLU A 52 -9.26 -18.24 -9.02
C GLU A 52 -8.40 -17.91 -7.79
N GLN A 53 -7.32 -18.66 -7.57
CA GLN A 53 -6.38 -18.40 -6.47
C GLN A 53 -5.63 -17.09 -6.65
N GLN A 54 -5.22 -16.76 -7.88
CA GLN A 54 -4.56 -15.49 -8.20
C GLN A 54 -5.52 -14.30 -8.04
N ASP A 55 -6.75 -14.42 -8.52
CA ASP A 55 -7.78 -13.38 -8.37
C ASP A 55 -8.12 -13.15 -6.89
N TYR A 56 -8.21 -14.23 -6.11
CA TYR A 56 -8.35 -14.16 -4.67
C TYR A 56 -7.16 -13.44 -4.02
N LEU A 57 -5.91 -13.83 -4.31
CA LEU A 57 -4.71 -13.19 -3.78
C LEU A 57 -4.63 -11.70 -4.14
N ALA A 58 -5.01 -11.32 -5.36
CA ALA A 58 -5.08 -9.92 -5.77
C ALA A 58 -6.11 -9.13 -4.94
N THR A 59 -7.29 -9.71 -4.69
CA THR A 59 -8.32 -9.10 -3.84
C THR A 59 -7.82 -8.92 -2.40
N VAL A 60 -7.17 -9.95 -1.84
CA VAL A 60 -6.57 -9.88 -0.49
C VAL A 60 -5.49 -8.81 -0.43
N ARG A 61 -4.60 -8.74 -1.43
CA ARG A 61 -3.56 -7.72 -1.55
C ARG A 61 -4.15 -6.31 -1.53
N THR A 62 -5.22 -6.06 -2.29
CA THR A 62 -5.89 -4.75 -2.30
C THR A 62 -6.46 -4.39 -0.94
N ARG A 63 -7.11 -5.33 -0.25
CA ARG A 63 -7.68 -5.10 1.09
C ARG A 63 -6.62 -4.84 2.15
N ILE A 64 -5.57 -5.64 2.17
CA ILE A 64 -4.40 -5.42 3.04
C ILE A 64 -3.75 -4.07 2.71
N GLY A 65 -3.69 -3.68 1.44
CA GLY A 65 -3.16 -2.39 1.04
C GLY A 65 -3.99 -1.21 1.54
N ALA A 66 -5.32 -1.31 1.51
CA ALA A 66 -6.21 -0.31 2.08
C ALA A 66 -6.02 -0.19 3.60
N TYR A 67 -6.02 -1.34 4.31
CA TYR A 67 -5.73 -1.37 5.74
C TYR A 67 -4.38 -0.72 6.07
N TYR A 68 -3.33 -1.06 5.30
CA TYR A 68 -2.00 -0.50 5.51
C TYR A 68 -2.00 1.01 5.33
N TYR A 69 -2.63 1.51 4.27
CA TYR A 69 -2.73 2.95 3.99
C TYR A 69 -3.41 3.71 5.14
N GLU A 70 -4.57 3.22 5.60
CA GLU A 70 -5.33 3.83 6.70
C GLU A 70 -4.55 3.84 8.02
N ASN A 71 -3.69 2.83 8.24
CA ASN A 71 -2.93 2.66 9.47
C ASN A 71 -1.44 3.04 9.32
N ALA A 72 -1.05 3.67 8.21
CA ALA A 72 0.35 3.86 7.84
C ALA A 72 1.16 4.62 8.90
N TRP A 73 0.54 5.59 9.58
CA TRP A 73 1.18 6.29 10.70
C TRP A 73 1.51 5.34 11.85
N ALA A 74 0.53 4.58 12.35
CA ALA A 74 0.73 3.66 13.46
C ALA A 74 1.76 2.57 13.13
N LEU A 75 1.70 2.03 11.91
CA LEU A 75 2.64 1.02 11.44
C LEU A 75 4.08 1.55 11.36
N SER A 76 4.26 2.81 10.96
CA SER A 76 5.58 3.43 10.83
C SER A 76 6.19 3.92 12.14
N GLN A 77 5.48 3.78 13.28
CA GLN A 77 6.04 4.00 14.62
C GLN A 77 6.61 2.71 15.24
N SER A 78 6.44 1.56 14.60
CA SER A 78 6.83 0.25 15.14
C SER A 78 7.96 -0.37 14.34
N THR A 79 8.93 -0.99 15.01
CA THR A 79 10.03 -1.74 14.37
C THR A 79 9.63 -3.17 13.96
N THR A 80 8.43 -3.59 14.37
CA THR A 80 7.84 -4.89 14.02
C THR A 80 6.39 -4.69 13.63
N PHE A 81 5.92 -5.53 12.71
CA PHE A 81 4.52 -5.47 12.32
C PHE A 81 3.63 -5.95 13.48
N PRO A 82 2.60 -5.18 13.89
CA PRO A 82 1.90 -5.42 15.15
C PRO A 82 0.90 -6.57 15.09
N LEU A 83 0.54 -7.05 13.91
CA LEU A 83 -0.47 -8.10 13.74
C LEU A 83 0.16 -9.43 13.30
N SER A 84 -0.37 -10.53 13.85
CA SER A 84 -0.17 -11.85 13.25
C SER A 84 -0.87 -11.96 11.89
N GLY A 85 -0.49 -12.92 11.04
CA GLY A 85 -1.12 -13.10 9.73
C GLY A 85 -2.65 -13.26 9.78
N ASN A 86 -3.17 -14.06 10.73
CA ASN A 86 -4.62 -14.24 10.87
C ASN A 86 -5.33 -12.97 11.38
N ALA A 87 -4.69 -12.20 12.26
CA ALA A 87 -5.22 -10.92 12.71
C ALA A 87 -5.24 -9.91 11.57
N LEU A 88 -4.18 -9.85 10.74
CA LEU A 88 -4.14 -8.99 9.56
C LEU A 88 -5.25 -9.31 8.56
N LEU A 89 -5.52 -10.59 8.30
CA LEU A 89 -6.64 -10.99 7.44
C LEU A 89 -7.98 -10.52 8.01
N THR A 90 -8.16 -10.67 9.33
CA THR A 90 -9.40 -10.27 10.01
C THR A 90 -9.60 -8.76 9.95
N ASP A 91 -8.57 -7.99 10.30
CA ASP A 91 -8.62 -6.51 10.34
C ASP A 91 -8.68 -5.89 8.94
N SER A 92 -8.28 -6.63 7.90
CA SER A 92 -8.43 -6.23 6.50
C SER A 92 -9.76 -6.71 5.87
N ASP A 93 -10.70 -7.20 6.68
CA ASP A 93 -11.99 -7.76 6.21
C ASP A 93 -11.82 -8.86 5.14
N VAL A 94 -10.82 -9.73 5.32
CA VAL A 94 -10.54 -10.85 4.42
C VAL A 94 -11.03 -12.15 5.06
N VAL A 95 -11.95 -12.82 4.37
CA VAL A 95 -12.36 -14.19 4.73
C VAL A 95 -11.32 -15.18 4.20
N PRO A 96 -10.61 -15.93 5.06
CA PRO A 96 -9.54 -16.82 4.63
C PRO A 96 -10.07 -17.97 3.76
N ARG A 97 -9.45 -18.17 2.60
CA ARG A 97 -9.68 -19.28 1.67
C ARG A 97 -8.36 -19.93 1.25
N TYR A 98 -8.43 -21.15 0.73
CA TYR A 98 -7.29 -21.88 0.16
C TYR A 98 -6.08 -22.03 1.09
N ASN A 99 -6.29 -22.01 2.41
CA ASN A 99 -5.21 -22.07 3.40
C ASN A 99 -4.12 -21.00 3.17
N ILE A 100 -4.54 -19.78 2.79
CA ILE A 100 -3.63 -18.65 2.57
C ILE A 100 -2.66 -18.46 3.74
N GLN A 101 -1.39 -18.25 3.42
CA GLN A 101 -0.32 -17.96 4.37
C GLN A 101 0.18 -16.54 4.17
N ILE A 102 0.71 -15.95 5.23
CA ILE A 102 1.21 -14.57 5.26
C ILE A 102 2.61 -14.53 5.86
N CYS A 103 3.47 -13.75 5.22
CA CYS A 103 4.79 -13.40 5.72
C CYS A 103 4.90 -11.89 5.70
N VAL A 104 5.40 -11.30 6.79
CA VAL A 104 5.70 -9.87 6.85
C VAL A 104 7.20 -9.71 6.97
N SER A 105 7.76 -8.74 6.27
CA SER A 105 9.17 -8.42 6.33
C SER A 105 9.57 -7.88 7.70
N GLY A 106 10.89 -7.76 7.93
CA GLY A 106 11.38 -6.79 8.90
C GLY A 106 11.05 -5.35 8.46
N GLU A 107 11.36 -4.39 9.32
CA GLU A 107 11.28 -2.97 8.98
C GLU A 107 12.22 -2.66 7.81
N ASN A 108 11.70 -1.91 6.83
CA ASN A 108 12.45 -1.35 5.72
C ASN A 108 12.31 0.17 5.74
N PHE A 109 13.19 0.87 5.02
CA PHE A 109 13.21 2.33 4.99
C PHE A 109 13.12 2.85 3.57
N LEU A 110 12.27 3.86 3.37
CA LEU A 110 12.03 4.50 2.08
C LEU A 110 12.76 5.84 1.99
N GLY A 111 13.54 6.01 0.92
CA GLY A 111 14.09 7.31 0.50
C GLY A 111 15.06 7.95 1.49
N THR A 112 15.33 9.24 1.27
CA THR A 112 16.24 10.05 2.10
C THR A 112 15.70 10.27 3.51
N TYR A 113 14.37 10.40 3.65
CA TYR A 113 13.70 10.58 4.94
C TYR A 113 13.62 9.30 5.78
N GLN A 114 14.13 8.16 5.28
CA GLN A 114 14.13 6.88 6.00
C GLN A 114 12.73 6.54 6.56
N ILE A 115 11.68 6.66 5.73
CA ILE A 115 10.30 6.42 6.19
C ILE A 115 10.11 4.91 6.39
N PRO A 116 9.75 4.44 7.61
CA PRO A 116 9.60 3.01 7.88
C PRO A 116 8.42 2.38 7.13
N TYR A 117 8.62 1.18 6.61
CA TYR A 117 7.57 0.37 6.00
C TYR A 117 7.82 -1.14 6.08
N PHE A 118 6.77 -1.93 5.81
CA PHE A 118 6.83 -3.38 5.74
C PHE A 118 6.35 -3.89 4.37
N ASN A 119 6.94 -4.98 3.90
CA ASN A 119 6.44 -5.77 2.79
C ASN A 119 5.65 -6.97 3.33
N ILE A 120 4.55 -7.30 2.66
CA ILE A 120 3.63 -8.37 3.06
C ILE A 120 3.49 -9.32 1.88
N TRP A 121 3.97 -10.54 2.05
CA TRP A 121 3.82 -11.62 1.08
C TRP A 121 2.66 -12.51 1.47
N LEU A 122 1.87 -12.87 0.46
CA LEU A 122 0.69 -13.69 0.58
C LEU A 122 0.83 -14.86 -0.38
N TRP A 123 0.53 -16.08 0.04
CA TRP A 123 0.58 -17.22 -0.86
C TRP A 123 -0.40 -18.32 -0.51
N VAL A 124 -0.71 -19.16 -1.50
CA VAL A 124 -1.49 -20.38 -1.33
C VAL A 124 -0.54 -21.58 -1.41
N PRO A 125 -0.45 -22.42 -0.36
CA PRO A 125 0.38 -23.62 -0.38
C PRO A 125 -0.06 -24.61 -1.47
N PRO A 126 0.87 -25.38 -2.08
CA PRO A 126 0.56 -26.33 -3.14
C PRO A 126 -0.26 -27.52 -2.60
N ALA A 127 -1.39 -27.84 -3.25
CA ALA A 127 -2.31 -28.88 -2.81
C ALA A 127 -1.78 -30.33 -2.95
N GLY A 128 -0.74 -30.56 -3.76
CA GLY A 128 -0.29 -31.90 -4.18
C GLY A 128 1.05 -32.37 -3.61
N GLY A 129 1.61 -31.66 -2.62
CA GLY A 129 2.98 -31.89 -2.14
C GLY A 129 4.02 -31.18 -3.01
N GLY A 130 4.99 -30.59 -2.34
CA GLY A 130 6.00 -29.69 -2.90
C GLY A 130 6.65 -28.92 -1.75
N SER A 131 7.78 -28.26 -1.98
CA SER A 131 8.35 -27.38 -0.96
C SER A 131 7.44 -26.16 -0.79
N ASP A 132 6.96 -25.94 0.43
CA ASP A 132 6.20 -24.73 0.75
C ASP A 132 7.13 -23.51 0.76
N ALA A 133 6.56 -22.32 0.55
CA ALA A 133 7.32 -21.09 0.70
C ALA A 133 7.80 -20.95 2.14
N THR A 134 8.98 -20.38 2.32
CA THR A 134 9.56 -20.13 3.63
C THR A 134 9.53 -18.65 3.95
N CYS A 135 9.08 -18.34 5.16
CA CYS A 135 9.18 -17.02 5.76
C CYS A 135 10.13 -17.11 6.95
N SER A 136 11.33 -16.58 6.82
CA SER A 136 12.32 -16.60 7.90
C SER A 136 13.10 -15.30 7.95
N GLY A 137 13.26 -14.73 9.14
CA GLY A 137 13.98 -13.47 9.34
C GLY A 137 13.43 -12.30 8.51
N GLY A 138 12.13 -12.27 8.23
CA GLY A 138 11.51 -11.24 7.40
C GLY A 138 11.81 -11.36 5.90
N THR A 139 12.38 -12.48 5.45
CA THR A 139 12.59 -12.78 4.03
C THR A 139 11.60 -13.85 3.59
N PHE A 140 10.89 -13.58 2.49
CA PHE A 140 10.06 -14.56 1.80
C PHE A 140 10.85 -15.28 0.71
N THR A 141 10.74 -16.60 0.65
CA THR A 141 11.28 -17.42 -0.45
C THR A 141 10.18 -18.36 -0.96
N PRO A 142 9.77 -18.25 -2.23
CA PRO A 142 8.59 -18.96 -2.73
C PRO A 142 8.75 -20.48 -2.85
N ASN A 143 9.97 -21.03 -2.96
CA ASN A 143 10.25 -22.48 -3.00
C ASN A 143 9.36 -23.32 -3.95
N ASN A 144 9.02 -22.80 -5.14
CA ASN A 144 8.11 -23.37 -6.16
C ASN A 144 6.61 -23.08 -5.98
N VAL A 145 6.21 -22.28 -4.98
CA VAL A 145 4.86 -21.72 -4.93
C VAL A 145 4.66 -20.77 -6.11
N THR A 146 3.67 -21.04 -6.95
CA THR A 146 3.32 -20.20 -8.11
C THR A 146 2.25 -19.16 -7.76
N ASN A 147 1.40 -19.46 -6.79
CA ASN A 147 0.29 -18.61 -6.38
C ASN A 147 0.70 -17.80 -5.15
N TYR A 148 1.44 -16.71 -5.40
CA TYR A 148 1.84 -15.74 -4.40
C TYR A 148 1.73 -14.32 -4.94
N THR A 149 1.63 -13.35 -4.04
CA THR A 149 1.69 -11.93 -4.36
C THR A 149 2.34 -11.15 -3.23
N GLU A 150 2.83 -9.96 -3.55
CA GLU A 150 3.45 -9.04 -2.60
C GLU A 150 2.67 -7.73 -2.56
N TYR A 151 2.35 -7.28 -1.35
CA TYR A 151 2.04 -5.89 -1.09
C TYR A 151 3.27 -5.21 -0.48
N SER A 152 3.79 -4.17 -1.13
CA SER A 152 4.84 -3.33 -0.55
C SER A 152 4.25 -2.09 0.09
N GLY A 153 4.47 -1.91 1.39
CA GLY A 153 4.09 -0.70 2.11
C GLY A 153 4.79 0.57 1.59
N ALA A 154 5.88 0.42 0.82
CA ALA A 154 6.56 1.53 0.15
C ALA A 154 5.61 2.32 -0.77
N THR A 155 4.65 1.66 -1.41
CA THR A 155 3.67 2.33 -2.27
C THR A 155 2.82 3.31 -1.47
N ALA A 156 2.21 2.86 -0.36
CA ALA A 156 1.42 3.72 0.51
C ALA A 156 2.27 4.87 1.09
N GLN A 157 3.48 4.56 1.59
CA GLN A 157 4.34 5.61 2.16
C GLN A 157 4.79 6.64 1.12
N THR A 158 5.02 6.24 -0.14
CA THR A 158 5.38 7.17 -1.21
C THR A 158 4.21 8.10 -1.55
N GLU A 159 2.99 7.56 -1.64
CA GLU A 159 1.79 8.36 -1.90
C GLU A 159 1.51 9.35 -0.77
N LEU A 160 1.63 8.91 0.49
CA LEU A 160 1.45 9.76 1.66
C LEU A 160 2.54 10.83 1.78
N LEU A 161 3.80 10.50 1.44
CA LEU A 161 4.89 11.47 1.38
C LEU A 161 4.58 12.57 0.37
N LYS A 162 4.26 12.19 -0.86
CA LYS A 162 3.95 13.13 -1.93
C LYS A 162 2.77 14.03 -1.57
N ALA A 163 1.68 13.45 -1.05
CA ALA A 163 0.52 14.23 -0.62
C ALA A 163 0.86 15.19 0.54
N SER A 164 1.79 14.81 1.42
CA SER A 164 2.25 15.68 2.50
C SER A 164 3.14 16.82 2.01
N GLU A 165 4.00 16.58 1.02
CA GLU A 165 4.79 17.62 0.35
C GLU A 165 3.87 18.63 -0.35
N GLU A 166 2.90 18.14 -1.12
CA GLU A 166 1.89 18.97 -1.80
C GLU A 166 1.09 19.81 -0.78
N GLN A 167 0.72 19.23 0.36
CA GLN A 167 -0.03 19.96 1.39
C GLN A 167 0.78 21.07 2.07
N VAL A 168 2.07 20.85 2.33
CA VAL A 168 2.96 21.88 2.89
C VAL A 168 3.09 23.05 1.91
N ASP A 169 3.28 22.75 0.63
CA ASP A 169 3.39 23.75 -0.43
C ASP A 169 2.09 24.53 -0.65
N GLU A 170 0.94 23.85 -0.67
CA GLU A 170 -0.36 24.51 -0.78
C GLU A 170 -0.58 25.50 0.36
N VAL A 171 -0.35 25.08 1.61
CA VAL A 171 -0.54 25.94 2.79
C VAL A 171 0.41 27.14 2.78
N GLY A 172 1.68 26.92 2.43
CA GLY A 172 2.64 28.01 2.35
C GLY A 172 2.31 29.02 1.26
N ASN A 173 1.89 28.56 0.08
CA ASN A 173 1.46 29.43 -1.01
C ASN A 173 0.18 30.20 -0.67
N ASP A 174 -0.80 29.55 -0.03
CA ASP A 174 -2.04 30.21 0.42
C ASP A 174 -1.76 31.27 1.47
N LEU A 175 -0.82 31.03 2.40
CA LEU A 175 -0.37 32.03 3.36
C LEU A 175 0.26 33.24 2.66
N VAL A 176 1.22 33.00 1.76
CA VAL A 176 1.87 34.06 0.98
C VAL A 176 0.83 34.88 0.20
N ALA A 177 -0.12 34.22 -0.46
CA ALA A 177 -1.18 34.88 -1.23
C ALA A 177 -2.14 35.68 -0.34
N ALA A 178 -2.55 35.13 0.81
CA ALA A 178 -3.43 35.80 1.75
C ALA A 178 -2.77 37.06 2.33
N PHE A 179 -1.48 36.99 2.69
CA PHE A 179 -0.75 38.15 3.18
C PHE A 179 -0.47 39.18 2.09
N ALA A 180 -0.20 38.76 0.84
CA ALA A 180 -0.15 39.66 -0.30
C ALA A 180 -1.47 40.46 -0.46
N ALA A 181 -2.61 39.79 -0.32
CA ALA A 181 -3.92 40.43 -0.39
C ALA A 181 -4.17 41.40 0.80
N MET A 182 -3.69 41.07 2.00
CA MET A 182 -3.74 41.98 3.15
C MET A 182 -2.88 43.23 2.93
N GLN A 183 -1.67 43.06 2.41
CA GLN A 183 -0.79 44.17 2.04
C GLN A 183 -1.44 45.09 1.00
N GLN A 184 -2.15 44.52 0.01
CA GLN A 184 -2.84 45.27 -1.03
C GLN A 184 -4.12 45.98 -0.57
N SER A 185 -4.85 45.38 0.38
CA SER A 185 -6.12 45.92 0.88
C SER A 185 -5.96 46.92 2.02
N GLY A 186 -4.81 46.95 2.69
CA GLY A 186 -4.45 47.98 3.65
C GLY A 186 -4.32 49.35 2.98
N GLY A 187 -4.88 50.40 3.61
CA GLY A 187 -4.86 51.78 3.08
C GLY A 187 -3.47 52.40 2.88
N VAL A 188 -2.40 51.72 3.33
CA VAL A 188 -1.00 52.07 3.10
C VAL A 188 -0.20 50.79 2.85
N HIS A 189 0.37 50.62 1.65
CA HIS A 189 1.34 49.56 1.40
C HIS A 189 2.64 49.91 2.12
N ASN A 190 3.11 49.04 3.02
CA ASN A 190 4.40 49.20 3.67
C ASN A 190 5.13 47.86 3.64
N ALA A 191 6.21 47.80 2.86
CA ALA A 191 7.07 46.62 2.76
C ALA A 191 7.89 46.36 4.03
N ASN A 192 8.00 47.34 4.94
CA ASN A 192 8.72 47.19 6.22
C ASN A 192 7.83 46.63 7.35
N ILE A 193 6.62 46.16 7.03
CA ILE A 193 5.72 45.53 7.98
C ILE A 193 5.78 44.03 7.73
N ASP A 194 6.14 43.27 8.77
CA ASP A 194 6.02 41.82 8.81
C ASP A 194 4.55 41.44 9.04
N TYR A 195 3.89 40.91 8.02
CA TYR A 195 2.51 40.43 8.10
C TYR A 195 2.43 38.97 8.58
N PHE A 196 3.49 38.17 8.43
CA PHE A 196 3.58 36.84 9.02
C PHE A 196 3.53 36.87 10.55
N LYS A 197 3.86 38.00 11.20
CA LYS A 197 3.68 38.21 12.64
C LYS A 197 2.51 39.16 12.98
N PRO A 198 1.79 38.88 14.08
CA PRO A 198 0.85 39.84 14.64
C PRO A 198 1.58 40.99 15.36
N GLY A 199 0.92 42.14 15.42
CA GLY A 199 1.42 43.39 16.01
C GLY A 199 1.84 43.32 17.48
N ASN A 200 1.56 42.22 18.18
CA ASN A 200 1.83 42.03 19.60
C ASN A 200 2.98 41.06 19.92
N CYS A 201 3.68 40.49 18.93
CA CYS A 201 4.86 39.65 19.20
C CYS A 201 6.08 40.47 19.63
N ASP A 202 6.32 41.59 18.97
CA ASP A 202 7.45 42.52 19.10
C ASP A 202 7.37 43.57 17.96
N GLY A 203 8.26 44.57 17.96
CA GLY A 203 8.58 45.37 16.76
C GLY A 203 7.44 46.16 16.08
N ASN A 204 7.65 46.46 14.78
CA ASN A 204 6.68 47.08 13.87
C ASN A 204 6.00 45.98 13.02
N ASN A 205 5.30 45.06 13.66
CA ASN A 205 4.61 43.97 12.97
C ASN A 205 3.22 44.42 12.48
N GLY A 206 2.70 43.73 11.48
CA GLY A 206 1.40 43.99 10.88
C GLY A 206 0.25 43.52 11.76
N GLY A 207 -0.98 43.76 11.31
CA GLY A 207 -2.16 43.14 11.89
C GLY A 207 -2.30 41.66 11.51
N GLY A 208 -1.19 40.92 11.39
CA GLY A 208 -1.16 39.52 10.99
C GLY A 208 -2.11 38.68 11.84
N MET A 209 -2.82 37.75 11.21
CA MET A 209 -3.83 36.92 11.90
C MET A 209 -3.23 35.64 12.51
N LEU A 210 -1.95 35.36 12.24
CA LEU A 210 -1.22 34.28 12.87
C LEU A 210 -0.83 34.68 14.30
N SER A 211 -0.66 33.69 15.17
CA SER A 211 -0.06 33.93 16.50
C SER A 211 1.46 33.99 16.42
N CYS A 212 2.11 34.51 17.45
CA CYS A 212 3.56 34.44 17.60
C CYS A 212 4.00 32.99 17.82
N ALA A 213 4.94 32.51 17.02
CA ALA A 213 5.61 31.24 17.23
C ALA A 213 7.12 31.46 17.33
N GLU A 214 7.62 31.55 18.57
CA GLU A 214 9.05 31.54 18.90
C GLU A 214 9.68 30.15 18.67
N ASN A 215 8.84 29.11 18.62
CA ASN A 215 9.21 27.73 18.36
C ASN A 215 8.17 27.08 17.45
N TRP A 216 8.52 25.92 16.89
CA TRP A 216 7.60 25.10 16.10
C TRP A 216 6.26 24.87 16.81
N THR A 217 5.23 25.50 16.28
CA THR A 217 3.89 25.52 16.86
C THR A 217 2.89 24.92 15.89
N ASN A 218 2.01 24.03 16.38
CA ASN A 218 1.01 23.40 15.52
C ASN A 218 0.09 24.43 14.87
N ALA A 219 -0.24 24.20 13.60
CA ALA A 219 -1.00 25.13 12.76
C ALA A 219 -2.36 25.61 13.34
N PRO A 220 -3.15 24.77 14.05
CA PRO A 220 -4.38 25.23 14.69
C PRO A 220 -4.13 26.23 15.82
N ALA A 221 -3.06 26.05 16.60
CA ALA A 221 -2.70 26.97 17.68
C ALA A 221 -2.19 28.32 17.15
N MET A 222 -1.69 28.33 15.92
CA MET A 222 -1.28 29.54 15.19
C MET A 222 -2.46 30.35 14.64
N GLY A 223 -3.69 29.84 14.68
CA GLY A 223 -4.88 30.55 14.16
C GLY A 223 -5.17 30.30 12.67
N LEU A 224 -4.44 29.40 12.01
CA LEU A 224 -4.54 29.11 10.56
C LEU A 224 -5.97 28.77 10.11
N LYS A 225 -6.72 28.06 10.96
CA LYS A 225 -8.11 27.65 10.72
C LYS A 225 -9.03 28.85 10.39
N ASN A 226 -8.76 30.01 10.95
CA ASN A 226 -9.60 31.21 10.77
C ASN A 226 -9.19 32.04 9.55
N MET A 227 -8.03 31.76 8.94
CA MET A 227 -7.41 32.61 7.92
C MET A 227 -7.68 32.12 6.48
N ILE A 228 -7.50 30.83 6.20
CA ILE A 228 -7.52 30.30 4.83
C ILE A 228 -8.95 29.90 4.38
N GLY A 229 -9.99 30.13 5.19
CA GLY A 229 -11.32 29.55 4.93
C GLY A 229 -11.28 28.01 4.90
N ALA A 230 -10.17 27.46 5.39
CA ALA A 230 -9.75 26.09 5.28
C ALA A 230 -10.56 25.20 6.23
N GLY A 231 -11.14 24.13 5.68
CA GLY A 231 -11.68 23.03 6.49
C GLY A 231 -10.60 22.40 7.39
N THR A 232 -10.98 21.41 8.19
CA THR A 232 -10.08 20.73 9.13
C THR A 232 -8.92 19.94 8.49
N ILE A 233 -8.74 20.02 7.17
CA ILE A 233 -7.77 19.22 6.41
C ILE A 233 -6.45 19.97 6.23
N PHE A 234 -6.47 21.29 6.02
CA PHE A 234 -5.28 22.09 5.69
C PHE A 234 -4.27 22.27 6.82
N HIS A 235 -4.55 21.76 8.02
CA HIS A 235 -3.60 21.81 9.14
C HIS A 235 -2.91 20.46 9.39
N ARG A 236 -3.19 19.43 8.59
CA ARG A 236 -2.61 18.10 8.77
C ARG A 236 -1.94 17.61 7.50
N ASN A 237 -0.90 16.80 7.67
CA ASN A 237 -0.29 16.05 6.58
C ASN A 237 -1.11 14.80 6.23
N ALA A 238 -0.66 14.04 5.23
CA ALA A 238 -1.39 12.86 4.75
C ALA A 238 -1.45 11.72 5.79
N TRP A 239 -0.54 11.69 6.76
CA TRP A 239 -0.58 10.80 7.93
C TRP A 239 -1.46 11.32 9.07
N GLY A 240 -2.17 12.42 8.87
CA GLY A 240 -3.06 13.04 9.85
C GLY A 240 -2.35 13.80 10.97
N GLN A 241 -1.04 14.05 10.84
CA GLN A 241 -0.28 14.82 11.84
C GLN A 241 -0.35 16.31 11.56
N GLU A 242 -0.40 17.10 12.64
CA GLU A 242 -0.45 18.56 12.57
C GLU A 242 0.80 19.14 11.88
N LEU A 243 0.58 20.02 10.91
CA LEU A 243 1.62 20.89 10.38
C LEU A 243 2.09 21.84 11.47
N GLN A 244 3.36 22.21 11.42
CA GLN A 244 3.99 23.11 12.38
C GLN A 244 4.52 24.34 11.67
N MET A 245 4.40 25.48 12.32
CA MET A 245 4.87 26.76 11.79
C MET A 245 5.73 27.48 12.81
N VAL A 246 6.64 28.31 12.31
CA VAL A 246 7.44 29.24 13.09
C VAL A 246 7.66 30.50 12.25
N ASN A 247 7.39 31.65 12.85
CA ASN A 247 7.41 32.97 12.21
C ASN A 247 8.28 33.97 12.98
N THR A 248 9.16 33.49 13.85
CA THR A 248 10.04 34.31 14.69
C THR A 248 11.50 33.83 14.60
N ASN A 249 12.44 34.73 14.88
CA ASN A 249 13.87 34.41 15.07
C ASN A 249 14.05 33.29 16.11
N PRO A 250 15.04 32.38 15.97
CA PRO A 250 16.10 32.34 14.96
C PRO A 250 15.81 31.48 13.73
N ILE A 251 14.62 30.90 13.63
CA ILE A 251 14.30 30.01 12.52
C ILE A 251 13.79 30.83 11.32
N ALA A 252 12.79 31.66 11.55
CA ALA A 252 12.28 32.57 10.55
C ALA A 252 13.01 33.92 10.60
N ASN A 253 13.12 34.59 9.45
CA ASN A 253 13.62 35.96 9.38
C ASN A 253 12.48 36.94 9.65
N ASP A 254 12.48 37.54 10.83
CA ASP A 254 11.51 38.54 11.28
C ASP A 254 12.16 39.92 11.54
N GLN A 255 13.46 40.06 11.26
CA GLN A 255 14.22 41.28 11.57
C GLN A 255 14.37 42.20 10.37
N THR A 256 14.42 41.63 9.17
CA THR A 256 14.68 42.37 7.94
C THR A 256 13.94 41.77 6.77
N ILE A 257 13.57 42.61 5.80
CA ILE A 257 12.98 42.17 4.54
C ILE A 257 13.99 41.31 3.74
N PRO A 258 13.58 40.20 3.10
CA PRO A 258 12.23 39.63 3.11
C PRO A 258 11.93 38.90 4.43
N PHE A 259 10.78 39.20 5.02
CA PHE A 259 10.29 38.47 6.18
C PHE A 259 9.89 37.05 5.75
N THR A 260 10.18 36.06 6.59
CA THR A 260 9.90 34.65 6.26
C THR A 260 9.08 33.95 7.32
N ILE A 261 8.43 32.87 6.92
CA ILE A 261 7.78 31.88 7.78
C ILE A 261 8.25 30.50 7.34
N TYR A 262 8.49 29.64 8.31
CA TYR A 262 8.82 28.24 8.05
C TYR A 262 7.62 27.38 8.37
N ILE A 263 7.36 26.41 7.49
CA ILE A 263 6.33 25.40 7.68
C ILE A 263 7.00 24.04 7.58
N ARG A 264 6.68 23.15 8.53
CA ARG A 264 7.14 21.78 8.48
C ARG A 264 6.03 20.77 8.76
N SER A 265 6.20 19.59 8.19
CA SER A 265 5.33 18.44 8.37
C SER A 265 6.13 17.31 9.04
N PRO A 266 5.69 16.79 10.20
CA PRO A 266 6.34 15.66 10.84
C PRO A 266 6.15 14.39 10.01
N LEU A 267 7.24 13.72 9.68
CA LEU A 267 7.24 12.43 8.99
C LEU A 267 7.39 11.28 9.99
N PRO A 268 6.96 10.07 9.61
CA PRO A 268 7.34 8.89 10.37
C PRO A 268 8.85 8.74 10.53
N GLY A 269 9.29 8.12 11.63
CA GLY A 269 10.72 8.01 11.95
C GLY A 269 11.36 9.29 12.49
N GLY A 270 10.58 10.33 12.76
CA GLY A 270 11.04 11.57 13.41
C GLY A 270 11.72 12.57 12.48
N GLN A 271 11.62 12.38 11.17
CA GLN A 271 12.06 13.35 10.16
C GLN A 271 10.99 14.41 9.89
N TYR A 272 11.32 15.41 9.08
CA TYR A 272 10.41 16.48 8.70
C TYR A 272 10.57 16.84 7.22
N ILE A 273 9.47 17.19 6.57
CA ILE A 273 9.48 18.06 5.38
C ILE A 273 9.48 19.47 5.92
N GLU A 274 10.35 20.36 5.46
CA GLU A 274 10.46 21.73 5.95
C GLU A 274 10.71 22.68 4.78
N ASN A 275 9.85 23.68 4.64
CA ASN A 275 9.91 24.69 3.58
C ASN A 275 9.86 26.10 4.19
N GLU A 276 10.65 26.99 3.62
CA GLU A 276 10.65 28.42 3.91
C GLU A 276 9.78 29.16 2.89
N TYR A 277 8.95 30.08 3.37
CA TYR A 277 8.13 30.97 2.55
C TYR A 277 8.45 32.41 2.92
N ALA A 278 8.65 33.25 1.90
CA ALA A 278 8.98 34.66 2.07
C ALA A 278 7.79 35.54 1.70
N GLU A 279 7.67 36.68 2.37
CA GLU A 279 6.69 37.68 1.98
C GLU A 279 7.02 38.25 0.59
N PRO A 280 6.01 38.52 -0.25
CA PRO A 280 6.24 39.14 -1.54
C PRO A 280 6.87 40.53 -1.37
N LEU A 281 7.95 40.76 -2.11
CA LEU A 281 8.52 42.10 -2.26
C LEU A 281 7.63 42.87 -3.25
N GLY A 282 6.90 43.86 -2.74
CA GLY A 282 6.11 44.81 -3.55
C GLY A 282 6.97 45.75 -4.39
#